data_AF-A0A3L7CNV6-F1
#
_entry.id   AF-A0A3L7CNV6-F1
#
_cell.length_a   1.000
_cell.length_b   1.000
_cell.length_c   1.000
_cell.angle_alpha   90.00
_cell.angle_beta   90.00
_cell.angle_gamma   90.00
#
_symmetry.space_group_name_H-M   'P 1'
#
loop_
_entity.id
_entity.type
_entity.pdbx_description
1 polymer ?
#
loop_
_entity_poly.entity_id
_entity_poly.type
_entity_poly.pdbx_seq_one_letter_code
_entity_poly.pdbx_strand_id
1 'polypeptide(L)'
;MGKLEEAKEILKALGMPKQQYNDRSAYTFLALAGLKEEDNWDAATNKPMRIVDMMNFMAEHYGKVYKPNTRETIRKDTIHQFCDGAITVRNVDDEERATNSPRYSYRLTDEVLEVIRAYGTDEWEEKLGAWLENHETLVEKYSQVREMTMIPVKVNGKELQFSPGKHNQLQKAIIEEFAPRFAPGAEVLYVGDTAKKDLVKNRGSSPQVVLDH
;
A
#
# COMPACT_ATOMS: atom_id res chain seq x y z
N MET A 1 -15.47 22.91 -12.12
CA MET A 1 -15.63 21.64 -11.40
C MET A 1 -14.90 21.80 -10.06
N GLY A 2 -15.31 21.15 -8.97
CA GLY A 2 -14.55 21.23 -7.71
C GLY A 2 -13.36 20.28 -7.72
N LYS A 3 -12.33 20.56 -6.92
CA LYS A 3 -11.07 19.78 -6.88
C LYS A 3 -11.30 18.29 -6.57
N LEU A 4 -12.30 18.02 -5.73
CA LEU A 4 -12.75 16.65 -5.42
C LEU A 4 -13.20 15.89 -6.67
N GLU A 5 -14.01 16.51 -7.52
CA GLU A 5 -14.58 15.84 -8.70
C GLU A 5 -13.50 15.65 -9.77
N GLU A 6 -12.61 16.62 -9.95
CA GLU A 6 -11.41 16.49 -10.80
C GLU A 6 -10.56 15.29 -10.36
N ALA A 7 -10.29 15.15 -9.06
CA ALA A 7 -9.54 14.01 -8.53
C ALA A 7 -10.23 12.67 -8.81
N LYS A 8 -11.56 12.59 -8.76
CA LYS A 8 -12.30 11.38 -9.12
C LYS A 8 -12.20 11.07 -10.61
N GLU A 9 -12.27 12.08 -11.46
CA GLU A 9 -12.12 11.93 -12.91
C GLU A 9 -10.72 11.43 -13.25
N ILE A 10 -9.68 12.01 -12.66
CA ILE A 10 -8.29 11.56 -12.82
C ILE A 10 -8.15 10.11 -12.39
N LEU A 11 -8.63 9.73 -11.19
CA LEU A 11 -8.53 8.35 -10.71
C LEU A 11 -9.26 7.37 -11.65
N LYS A 12 -10.43 7.75 -12.16
CA LYS A 12 -11.17 6.97 -13.16
C LYS A 12 -10.40 6.86 -14.48
N ALA A 13 -9.77 7.94 -14.94
CA ALA A 13 -8.96 7.98 -16.16
C ALA A 13 -7.69 7.13 -16.05
N LEU A 14 -7.09 7.07 -14.86
CA LEU A 14 -5.99 6.18 -14.50
C LEU A 14 -6.44 4.70 -14.33
N GLY A 15 -7.68 4.36 -14.70
CA GLY A 15 -8.17 2.99 -14.72
C GLY A 15 -8.60 2.43 -13.36
N MET A 16 -8.74 3.26 -12.31
CA MET A 16 -9.14 2.76 -11.00
C MET A 16 -10.58 2.23 -11.00
N PRO A 17 -10.87 1.15 -10.23
CA PRO A 17 -12.23 0.65 -10.07
C PRO A 17 -13.13 1.66 -9.37
N LYS A 18 -14.45 1.48 -9.47
CA LYS A 18 -15.46 2.36 -8.86
C LYS A 18 -15.29 2.61 -7.36
N GLN A 19 -14.72 1.65 -6.64
CA GLN A 19 -14.48 1.79 -5.21
C GLN A 19 -13.29 2.72 -4.90
N GLN A 20 -12.42 2.99 -5.86
CA GLN A 20 -11.18 3.75 -5.73
C GLN A 20 -11.26 5.15 -6.36
N TYR A 21 -12.40 5.57 -6.90
CA TYR A 21 -12.71 6.97 -7.24
C TYR A 21 -13.91 7.52 -6.45
N ASN A 22 -14.14 7.02 -5.23
CA ASN A 22 -15.06 7.64 -4.27
C ASN A 22 -14.40 8.81 -3.53
N ASP A 23 -15.18 9.56 -2.75
CA ASP A 23 -14.70 10.73 -2.00
C ASP A 23 -13.45 10.45 -1.16
N ARG A 24 -13.44 9.34 -0.40
CA ARG A 24 -12.28 8.98 0.43
C ARG A 24 -11.03 8.83 -0.40
N SER A 25 -11.13 8.15 -1.55
CA SER A 25 -9.99 7.88 -2.42
C SER A 25 -9.51 9.14 -3.12
N ALA A 26 -10.43 10.01 -3.56
CA ALA A 26 -10.11 11.31 -4.13
C ALA A 26 -9.44 12.24 -3.11
N TYR A 27 -9.94 12.34 -1.87
CA TYR A 27 -9.27 13.11 -0.82
C TYR A 27 -7.90 12.54 -0.43
N THR A 28 -7.76 11.21 -0.45
CA THR A 28 -6.45 10.54 -0.24
C THR A 28 -5.47 10.90 -1.34
N PHE A 29 -5.93 10.90 -2.58
CA PHE A 29 -5.14 11.29 -3.74
C PHE A 29 -4.71 12.77 -3.70
N LEU A 30 -5.63 13.67 -3.34
CA LEU A 30 -5.33 15.10 -3.17
C LEU A 30 -4.33 15.35 -2.04
N ALA A 31 -4.44 14.61 -0.93
CA ALA A 31 -3.46 14.67 0.15
C ALA A 31 -2.06 14.23 -0.32
N LEU A 32 -1.99 13.12 -1.05
CA LEU A 32 -0.74 12.62 -1.63
C LEU A 32 -0.14 13.59 -2.66
N ALA A 33 -0.97 14.25 -3.45
CA ALA A 33 -0.57 15.31 -4.38
C ALA A 33 -0.20 16.62 -3.67
N GLY A 34 -0.61 16.80 -2.41
CA GLY A 34 -0.43 18.04 -1.66
C GLY A 34 -1.25 19.21 -2.20
N LEU A 35 -2.41 18.94 -2.81
CA LEU A 35 -3.27 19.95 -3.45
C LEU A 35 -4.50 20.29 -2.59
N LYS A 36 -4.79 21.58 -2.47
CA LYS A 36 -5.99 22.16 -1.85
C LYS A 36 -6.99 22.56 -2.93
N GLU A 37 -8.19 22.98 -2.50
CA GLU A 37 -9.30 23.28 -3.42
C GLU A 37 -8.92 24.29 -4.52
N GLU A 38 -8.20 25.35 -4.16
CA GLU A 38 -7.81 26.44 -5.07
C GLU A 38 -6.46 26.22 -5.77
N ASP A 39 -5.76 25.12 -5.47
CA ASP A 39 -4.44 24.87 -6.06
C ASP A 39 -4.59 24.34 -7.50
N ASN A 40 -3.67 24.76 -8.36
CA ASN A 40 -3.54 24.21 -9.71
C ASN A 40 -2.87 22.83 -9.67
N TRP A 41 -3.22 21.96 -10.63
CA TRP A 41 -2.66 20.61 -10.69
C TRP A 41 -1.15 20.60 -11.01
N ASP A 42 -0.63 21.62 -11.68
CA ASP A 42 0.81 21.79 -11.94
C ASP A 42 1.65 21.91 -10.66
N ALA A 43 1.05 22.40 -9.57
CA ALA A 43 1.66 22.53 -8.26
C ALA A 43 1.73 21.21 -7.47
N ALA A 44 1.18 20.12 -8.01
CA ALA A 44 1.18 18.82 -7.36
C ALA A 44 2.61 18.40 -6.98
N THR A 45 2.74 17.66 -5.88
CA THR A 45 4.01 17.09 -5.41
C THR A 45 3.83 15.60 -5.12
N ASN A 46 4.94 14.88 -4.92
CA ASN A 46 4.92 13.49 -4.49
C ASN A 46 5.75 13.30 -3.21
N LYS A 47 5.55 14.19 -2.24
CA LYS A 47 6.22 14.08 -0.93
C LYS A 47 5.70 12.84 -0.18
N PRO A 48 6.59 12.03 0.42
CA PRO A 48 6.15 10.90 1.25
C PRO A 48 5.24 11.36 2.39
N MET A 49 4.10 10.68 2.54
CA MET A 49 3.07 11.00 3.52
C MET A 49 2.60 9.74 4.24
N ARG A 50 2.47 9.80 5.57
CA ARG A 50 1.85 8.72 6.33
C ARG A 50 0.33 8.86 6.24
N ILE A 51 -0.40 7.77 6.43
CA ILE A 51 -1.88 7.82 6.38
C ILE A 51 -2.46 8.79 7.41
N VAL A 52 -1.82 8.92 8.58
CA VAL A 52 -2.24 9.89 9.60
C VAL A 52 -2.07 11.33 9.10
N ASP A 53 -0.98 11.61 8.39
CA ASP A 53 -0.74 12.94 7.82
C ASP A 53 -1.73 13.22 6.67
N MET A 54 -2.09 12.20 5.87
CA MET A 54 -3.16 12.34 4.87
C MET A 54 -4.50 12.69 5.54
N MET A 55 -4.88 11.99 6.61
CA MET A 55 -6.11 12.28 7.35
C MET A 55 -6.10 13.70 7.94
N ASN A 56 -4.96 14.15 8.45
CA ASN A 56 -4.81 15.52 8.96
C ASN A 56 -4.96 16.55 7.84
N PHE A 57 -4.34 16.32 6.68
CA PHE A 57 -4.47 17.17 5.50
C PHE A 57 -5.93 17.30 5.05
N MET A 58 -6.66 16.17 5.00
CA MET A 58 -8.09 16.15 4.65
C MET A 58 -8.94 16.92 5.66
N ALA A 59 -8.64 16.80 6.95
CA ALA A 59 -9.32 17.54 8.01
C ALA A 59 -9.06 19.04 7.91
N GLU A 60 -7.81 19.44 7.70
CA GLU A 60 -7.36 20.84 7.68
C GLU A 60 -7.85 21.58 6.43
N HIS A 61 -7.72 21.00 5.24
CA HIS A 61 -7.95 21.71 3.98
C HIS A 61 -9.30 21.44 3.33
N TYR A 62 -9.97 20.33 3.69
CA TYR A 62 -11.25 19.95 3.10
C TYR A 62 -12.36 19.74 4.15
N GLY A 63 -12.07 19.97 5.44
CA GLY A 63 -13.02 19.77 6.53
C GLY A 63 -13.46 18.32 6.73
N LYS A 64 -12.71 17.36 6.17
CA LYS A 64 -13.06 15.92 6.21
C LYS A 64 -12.35 15.25 7.38
N VAL A 65 -13.02 15.29 8.53
CA VAL A 65 -12.52 14.66 9.76
C VAL A 65 -12.89 13.19 9.79
N TYR A 66 -11.90 12.32 9.66
CA TYR A 66 -12.06 10.87 9.79
C TYR A 66 -11.71 10.39 11.19
N LYS A 67 -12.45 9.38 11.67
CA LYS A 67 -12.15 8.72 12.95
C LYS A 67 -10.84 7.93 12.85
N PRO A 68 -10.08 7.74 13.95
CA PRO A 68 -8.79 7.04 13.91
C PRO A 68 -8.81 5.64 13.29
N ASN A 69 -9.92 4.90 13.43
CA ASN A 69 -10.10 3.58 12.84
C ASN A 69 -10.18 3.60 11.29
N THR A 70 -10.58 4.72 10.69
CA THR A 70 -10.60 4.90 9.23
C THR A 70 -9.20 4.80 8.60
N ARG A 71 -8.14 4.92 9.39
CA ARG A 71 -6.76 4.66 8.94
C ARG A 71 -6.60 3.28 8.30
N GLU A 72 -7.27 2.26 8.85
CA GLU A 72 -7.26 0.91 8.24
C GLU A 72 -7.98 0.88 6.91
N THR A 73 -9.13 1.54 6.84
CA THR A 73 -9.94 1.63 5.62
C THR A 73 -9.20 2.35 4.51
N ILE A 74 -8.57 3.50 4.78
CA ILE A 74 -7.73 4.21 3.80
C ILE A 74 -6.58 3.32 3.33
N ARG A 75 -5.95 2.59 4.26
CA ARG A 75 -4.85 1.67 3.90
C ARG A 75 -5.34 0.58 2.96
N LYS A 76 -6.35 -0.19 3.38
CA LYS A 76 -6.77 -1.43 2.73
C LYS A 76 -7.64 -1.23 1.50
N ASP A 77 -8.46 -0.20 1.50
CA ASP A 77 -9.52 -0.02 0.50
C ASP A 77 -9.24 1.16 -0.45
N THR A 78 -8.11 1.85 -0.28
CA THR A 78 -7.64 2.92 -1.17
C THR A 78 -6.16 2.74 -1.51
N ILE A 79 -5.26 2.88 -0.53
CA ILE A 79 -3.82 2.95 -0.78
C ILE A 79 -3.25 1.63 -1.33
N HIS A 80 -3.72 0.48 -0.85
CA HIS A 80 -3.28 -0.80 -1.40
C HIS A 80 -3.60 -0.91 -2.89
N GLN A 81 -4.80 -0.53 -3.31
CA GLN A 81 -5.20 -0.56 -4.72
C GLN A 81 -4.44 0.48 -5.53
N PHE A 82 -4.12 1.65 -4.96
CA PHE A 82 -3.24 2.61 -5.62
C PHE A 82 -1.82 2.06 -5.82
N CYS A 83 -1.28 1.31 -4.86
CA CYS A 83 0.00 0.61 -5.04
C CYS A 83 -0.09 -0.50 -6.10
N ASP A 84 -1.19 -1.25 -6.12
CA ASP A 84 -1.37 -2.34 -7.10
C ASP A 84 -1.53 -1.80 -8.52
N GLY A 85 -2.15 -0.62 -8.68
CA GLY A 85 -2.26 0.08 -9.97
C GLY A 85 -1.13 1.05 -10.28
N ALA A 86 0.04 0.92 -9.64
CA ALA A 86 1.20 1.79 -9.88
C ALA A 86 0.96 3.32 -9.74
N ILE A 87 -0.08 3.72 -9.00
CA ILE A 87 -0.39 5.13 -8.69
C ILE A 87 0.46 5.62 -7.53
N THR A 88 0.65 4.78 -6.53
CA THR A 88 1.47 5.09 -5.35
C THR A 88 2.56 4.07 -5.14
N VAL A 89 3.64 4.49 -4.49
CA VAL A 89 4.70 3.62 -4.00
C VAL A 89 4.91 3.87 -2.50
N ARG A 90 5.35 2.84 -1.78
CA ARG A 90 5.55 2.85 -0.32
C ARG A 90 7.04 2.94 0.01
N ASN A 91 7.37 3.66 1.08
CA ASN A 91 8.70 3.73 1.71
C ASN A 91 9.87 3.88 0.72
N VAL A 92 9.80 4.82 -0.20
CA VAL A 92 10.88 5.10 -1.18
C VAL A 92 12.22 5.42 -0.51
N ASP A 93 12.19 5.88 0.75
CA ASP A 93 13.36 6.16 1.56
C ASP A 93 13.99 4.93 2.24
N ASP A 94 13.23 3.84 2.40
CA ASP A 94 13.61 2.64 3.14
C ASP A 94 12.68 1.47 2.78
N GLU A 95 13.03 0.71 1.73
CA GLU A 95 12.18 -0.36 1.20
C GLU A 95 11.98 -1.53 2.19
N GLU A 96 12.91 -1.71 3.14
CA GLU A 96 12.84 -2.73 4.19
C GLU A 96 12.05 -2.28 5.44
N ARG A 97 11.49 -1.07 5.41
CA ARG A 97 10.73 -0.53 6.54
C ARG A 97 9.54 -1.42 6.86
N ALA A 98 9.53 -1.92 8.09
CA ALA A 98 8.45 -2.77 8.61
C ALA A 98 7.06 -2.12 8.47
N THR A 99 6.06 -2.92 8.08
CA THR A 99 4.68 -2.45 7.81
C THR A 99 3.98 -1.78 9.00
N ASN A 100 4.39 -2.10 10.22
CA ASN A 100 3.90 -1.50 11.46
C ASN A 100 4.68 -0.25 11.90
N SER A 101 5.68 0.19 11.14
CA SER A 101 6.51 1.34 11.47
C SER A 101 5.68 2.63 11.55
N PRO A 102 5.89 3.50 12.56
CA PRO A 102 5.23 4.80 12.62
C PRO A 102 5.71 5.79 11.53
N ARG A 103 6.75 5.41 10.78
CA ARG A 103 7.28 6.14 9.62
C ARG A 103 6.85 5.53 8.28
N TYR A 104 6.01 4.49 8.29
CA TYR A 104 5.52 3.89 7.06
C TYR A 104 4.71 4.91 6.27
N SER A 105 5.15 5.18 5.04
CA SER A 105 4.65 6.29 4.23
C SER A 105 4.47 5.88 2.77
N TYR A 106 3.69 6.68 2.07
CA TYR A 106 3.36 6.50 0.65
C TYR A 106 3.56 7.82 -0.08
N ARG A 107 3.85 7.75 -1.38
CA ARG A 107 3.83 8.90 -2.29
C ARG A 107 3.26 8.49 -3.64
N LEU A 108 2.84 9.47 -4.44
CA LEU A 108 2.58 9.24 -5.86
C LEU A 108 3.86 8.77 -6.56
N THR A 109 3.70 7.92 -7.56
CA THR A 109 4.80 7.59 -8.48
C THR A 109 5.19 8.82 -9.31
N ASP A 110 6.40 8.84 -9.84
CA ASP A 110 6.86 9.99 -10.65
C ASP A 110 6.06 10.06 -11.96
N GLU A 111 5.71 8.90 -12.50
CA GLU A 111 4.89 8.73 -13.70
C GLU A 111 3.48 9.28 -13.50
N VAL A 112 2.82 9.02 -12.35
CA VAL A 112 1.52 9.65 -12.07
C VAL A 112 1.67 11.15 -11.80
N LEU A 113 2.73 11.59 -11.13
CA LEU A 113 2.95 13.02 -10.88
C LEU A 113 3.04 13.82 -12.19
N GLU A 114 3.72 13.26 -13.19
CA GLU A 114 3.84 13.87 -14.52
C GLU A 114 2.49 14.01 -15.22
N VAL A 115 1.67 12.96 -15.20
CA VAL A 115 0.33 12.94 -15.79
C VAL A 115 -0.56 13.98 -15.12
N ILE A 116 -0.68 13.96 -13.79
CA ILE A 116 -1.64 14.81 -13.09
C ILE A 116 -1.30 16.28 -13.18
N ARG A 117 -0.01 16.64 -13.26
CA ARG A 117 0.41 18.04 -13.45
C ARG A 117 -0.05 18.63 -14.77
N ALA A 118 -0.31 17.78 -15.77
CA ALA A 118 -0.85 18.20 -17.05
C ALA A 118 -2.38 18.25 -17.10
N TYR A 119 -3.09 17.85 -16.03
CA TYR A 119 -4.56 17.83 -16.04
C TYR A 119 -5.15 19.22 -16.32
N GLY A 120 -6.07 19.27 -17.27
CA GLY A 120 -6.69 20.52 -17.74
C GLY A 120 -5.85 21.33 -18.74
N THR A 121 -4.69 20.82 -19.14
CA THR A 121 -3.86 21.42 -20.21
C THR A 121 -3.97 20.60 -21.50
N ASP A 122 -3.47 21.16 -22.61
CA ASP A 122 -3.45 20.48 -23.92
C ASP A 122 -2.55 19.22 -23.92
N GLU A 123 -1.62 19.09 -22.96
CA GLU A 123 -0.73 17.93 -22.82
C GLU A 123 -1.36 16.75 -22.06
N TRP A 124 -2.55 16.94 -21.46
CA TRP A 124 -3.19 15.94 -20.59
C TRP A 124 -3.38 14.59 -21.29
N GLU A 125 -4.02 14.60 -22.47
CA GLU A 125 -4.39 13.39 -23.20
C GLU A 125 -3.16 12.61 -23.67
N GLU A 126 -2.11 13.33 -24.10
CA GLU A 126 -0.84 12.72 -24.52
C GLU A 126 -0.17 12.00 -23.34
N LYS A 127 -0.02 12.70 -22.21
CA LYS A 127 0.63 12.12 -21.02
C LYS A 127 -0.17 10.97 -20.42
N LEU A 128 -1.50 11.10 -20.36
CA LEU A 128 -2.37 10.03 -19.92
C LEU A 128 -2.27 8.81 -20.86
N GLY A 129 -2.26 9.03 -22.18
CA GLY A 129 -2.08 7.97 -23.18
C GLY A 129 -0.76 7.23 -23.00
N ALA A 130 0.35 7.97 -22.88
CA ALA A 130 1.67 7.40 -22.64
C ALA A 130 1.73 6.59 -21.32
N TRP A 131 1.06 7.07 -20.27
CA TRP A 131 0.97 6.33 -19.00
C TRP A 131 0.17 5.04 -19.13
N LEU A 132 -0.98 5.07 -19.82
CA LEU A 132 -1.83 3.90 -20.04
C LEU A 132 -1.12 2.83 -20.88
N GLU A 133 -0.35 3.23 -21.90
CA GLU A 133 0.46 2.31 -22.71
C GLU A 133 1.53 1.60 -21.88
N ASN A 134 2.11 2.28 -20.89
CA ASN A 134 3.15 1.73 -20.03
C ASN A 134 2.61 1.11 -18.73
N HIS A 135 1.30 1.13 -18.50
CA HIS A 135 0.69 0.80 -17.20
C HIS A 135 1.09 -0.58 -16.67
N GLU A 136 0.95 -1.62 -17.49
CA GLU A 136 1.31 -3.00 -17.10
C GLU A 136 2.79 -3.14 -16.74
N THR A 137 3.67 -2.45 -17.48
CA THR A 137 5.12 -2.45 -17.21
C THR A 137 5.42 -1.74 -15.89
N LEU A 138 4.71 -0.66 -15.57
CA LEU A 138 4.84 0.03 -14.28
C LEU A 138 4.33 -0.84 -13.13
N VAL A 139 3.19 -1.51 -13.30
CA VAL A 139 2.66 -2.46 -12.31
C VAL A 139 3.68 -3.56 -12.02
N GLU A 140 4.31 -4.13 -13.07
CA GLU A 140 5.37 -5.12 -12.94
C GLU A 140 6.62 -4.56 -12.24
N LYS A 141 7.12 -3.39 -12.65
CA LYS A 141 8.25 -2.72 -12.02
C LYS A 141 8.03 -2.56 -10.51
N TYR A 142 6.87 -2.04 -10.11
CA TYR A 142 6.58 -1.80 -8.69
C TYR A 142 6.18 -3.06 -7.92
N SER A 143 5.68 -4.12 -8.58
CA SER A 143 5.48 -5.43 -7.92
C SER A 143 6.82 -6.12 -7.66
N GLN A 144 7.75 -6.13 -8.62
CA GLN A 144 9.06 -6.74 -8.48
C GLN A 144 9.87 -6.12 -7.33
N VAL A 145 9.88 -4.78 -7.22
CA VAL A 145 10.51 -4.09 -6.07
C VAL A 145 9.91 -4.57 -4.74
N ARG A 146 8.57 -4.67 -4.66
CA ARG A 146 7.90 -5.16 -3.45
C ARG A 146 8.28 -6.60 -3.15
N GLU A 147 8.38 -7.48 -4.15
CA GLU A 147 8.74 -8.88 -3.98
C GLU A 147 10.18 -9.07 -3.53
N MET A 148 11.14 -8.31 -4.07
CA MET A 148 12.55 -8.38 -3.68
C MET A 148 12.78 -7.98 -2.20
N THR A 149 11.90 -7.16 -1.63
CA THR A 149 11.98 -6.76 -0.21
C THR A 149 11.39 -7.80 0.75
N MET A 150 10.75 -8.84 0.23
CA MET A 150 10.15 -9.89 1.05
C MET A 150 11.22 -10.83 1.61
N ILE A 151 10.99 -11.30 2.82
CA ILE A 151 11.85 -12.27 3.49
C ILE A 151 11.37 -13.67 3.08
N PRO A 152 12.18 -14.46 2.33
CA PRO A 152 11.82 -15.84 2.02
C PRO A 152 11.89 -16.70 3.28
N VAL A 153 10.88 -17.53 3.53
CA VAL A 153 10.80 -18.43 4.68
C VAL A 153 10.29 -19.80 4.26
N LYS A 154 11.01 -20.86 4.61
CA LYS A 154 10.60 -22.24 4.36
C LYS A 154 9.76 -22.77 5.53
N VAL A 155 8.47 -22.98 5.29
CA VAL A 155 7.52 -23.47 6.30
C VAL A 155 6.96 -24.82 5.85
N ASN A 156 7.17 -25.88 6.64
CA ASN A 156 6.75 -27.26 6.33
C ASN A 156 7.14 -27.70 4.91
N GLY A 157 8.35 -27.34 4.46
CA GLY A 157 8.85 -27.65 3.12
C GLY A 157 8.38 -26.72 1.99
N LYS A 158 7.44 -25.80 2.25
CA LYS A 158 6.95 -24.81 1.28
C LYS A 158 7.67 -23.48 1.43
N GLU A 159 7.96 -22.82 0.33
CA GLU A 159 8.49 -21.46 0.33
C GLU A 159 7.34 -20.45 0.48
N LEU A 160 7.47 -19.55 1.46
CA LEU A 160 6.58 -18.44 1.70
C LEU A 160 7.39 -17.14 1.71
N GLN A 161 6.72 -16.03 1.46
CA GLN A 161 7.31 -14.69 1.47
C GLN A 161 6.67 -13.90 2.61
N PHE A 162 7.48 -13.44 3.56
CA PHE A 162 7.03 -12.63 4.70
C PHE A 162 7.39 -11.17 4.42
N SER A 163 6.54 -10.22 4.80
CA SER A 163 6.86 -8.80 4.65
C SER A 163 8.11 -8.41 5.46
N PRO A 164 8.84 -7.34 5.08
CA PRO A 164 10.07 -6.99 5.77
C PRO A 164 9.83 -6.55 7.22
N GLY A 165 10.84 -6.74 8.07
CA GLY A 165 10.87 -6.24 9.44
C GLY A 165 11.36 -7.23 10.49
N LYS A 166 11.84 -6.69 11.62
CA LYS A 166 12.46 -7.46 12.72
C LYS A 166 11.61 -8.61 13.27
N HIS A 167 10.29 -8.41 13.33
CA HIS A 167 9.38 -9.47 13.80
C HIS A 167 9.36 -10.67 12.86
N ASN A 168 9.28 -10.44 11.54
CA ASN A 168 9.27 -11.52 10.55
C ASN A 168 10.66 -12.17 10.39
N GLN A 169 11.75 -11.42 10.57
CA GLN A 169 13.10 -11.99 10.67
C GLN A 169 13.22 -12.96 11.86
N LEU A 170 12.66 -12.58 13.02
CA LEU A 170 12.62 -13.45 14.20
C LEU A 170 11.78 -14.71 13.93
N GLN A 171 10.60 -14.57 13.30
CA GLN A 171 9.78 -15.73 12.93
C GLN A 171 10.53 -16.69 11.98
N LYS A 172 11.24 -16.17 10.96
CA LYS A 172 12.10 -16.97 10.08
C LYS A 172 13.14 -17.75 10.89
N ALA A 173 13.86 -17.09 11.78
CA ALA A 173 14.86 -17.74 12.63
C ALA A 173 14.23 -18.81 13.55
N ILE A 174 13.02 -18.58 14.07
CA ILE A 174 12.32 -19.59 14.87
C ILE A 174 12.01 -20.83 14.02
N ILE A 175 11.52 -20.65 12.79
CA ILE A 175 11.08 -21.75 11.93
C ILE A 175 12.26 -22.52 11.33
N GLU A 176 13.26 -21.82 10.81
CA GLU A 176 14.36 -22.44 10.06
C GLU A 176 15.55 -22.85 10.94
N GLU A 177 15.76 -22.17 12.08
CA GLU A 177 16.90 -22.42 12.95
C GLU A 177 16.51 -23.04 14.28
N PHE A 178 15.53 -22.49 14.99
CA PHE A 178 15.18 -22.99 16.33
C PHE A 178 14.42 -24.32 16.28
N ALA A 179 13.32 -24.40 15.52
CA ALA A 179 12.44 -25.57 15.51
C ALA A 179 13.16 -26.87 15.10
N PRO A 180 14.03 -26.92 14.07
CA PRO A 180 14.74 -28.14 13.72
C PRO A 180 15.69 -28.65 14.82
N ARG A 181 16.18 -27.77 15.70
CA ARG A 181 17.10 -28.11 16.79
C ARG A 181 16.36 -28.56 18.06
N PHE A 182 15.24 -27.91 18.38
CA PHE A 182 14.55 -28.08 19.66
C PHE A 182 13.21 -28.81 19.57
N ALA A 183 12.63 -28.92 18.37
CA ALA A 183 11.38 -29.61 18.10
C ALA A 183 11.45 -30.37 16.75
N PRO A 184 12.40 -31.32 16.59
CA PRO A 184 12.59 -32.02 15.32
C PRO A 184 11.31 -32.78 14.91
N GLY A 185 10.90 -32.60 13.65
CA GLY A 185 9.67 -33.20 13.11
C GLY A 185 8.38 -32.47 13.47
N ALA A 186 8.43 -31.36 14.22
CA ALA A 186 7.27 -30.53 14.46
C ALA A 186 6.80 -29.82 13.17
N GLU A 187 5.48 -29.68 13.03
CA GLU A 187 4.86 -28.94 11.93
C GLU A 187 4.38 -27.57 12.40
N VAL A 188 4.60 -26.55 11.59
CA VAL A 188 4.03 -25.22 11.82
C VAL A 188 2.55 -25.26 11.46
N LEU A 189 1.68 -25.20 12.48
CA LEU A 189 0.22 -25.17 12.29
C LEU A 189 -0.31 -23.77 11.98
N TYR A 190 0.37 -22.74 12.48
CA TYR A 190 0.00 -21.34 12.31
C TYR A 190 1.24 -20.44 12.21
N VAL A 191 1.25 -19.55 11.22
CA VAL A 191 2.15 -18.40 11.18
C VAL A 191 1.44 -17.24 10.47
N GLY A 192 1.61 -16.04 11.03
CA GLY A 192 1.02 -14.81 10.53
C GLY A 192 2.09 -13.78 10.23
N ASP A 193 1.92 -13.06 9.12
CA ASP A 193 2.75 -11.94 8.73
C ASP A 193 2.13 -10.62 9.23
N THR A 194 2.98 -9.69 9.64
CA THR A 194 2.59 -8.30 9.94
C THR A 194 1.76 -7.64 8.83
N ALA A 195 2.00 -7.97 7.55
CA ALA A 195 1.18 -7.51 6.42
C ALA A 195 -0.04 -8.40 6.16
N LYS A 196 0.10 -9.73 6.33
CA LYS A 196 -0.93 -10.73 6.06
C LYS A 196 -1.09 -11.67 7.26
N LYS A 197 -2.13 -11.44 8.05
CA LYS A 197 -2.35 -12.10 9.34
C LYS A 197 -2.39 -13.64 9.31
N ASP A 198 -2.79 -14.24 8.19
CA ASP A 198 -2.88 -15.70 8.02
C ASP A 198 -2.01 -16.11 6.80
N LEU A 199 -0.77 -16.54 7.05
CA LEU A 199 0.09 -17.15 6.00
C LEU A 199 -0.02 -18.67 6.00
N VAL A 200 -0.01 -19.29 7.17
CA VAL A 200 -0.33 -20.72 7.35
C VAL A 200 -1.40 -20.84 8.42
N LYS A 201 -2.42 -21.66 8.16
CA LYS A 201 -3.49 -21.97 9.12
C LYS A 201 -4.06 -23.36 8.84
N ASN A 202 -3.49 -24.39 9.45
CA ASN A 202 -3.93 -25.77 9.25
C ASN A 202 -4.98 -26.16 10.31
N ARG A 203 -6.26 -26.01 9.96
CA ARG A 203 -7.38 -26.22 10.91
C ARG A 203 -7.71 -27.69 11.21
N GLY A 204 -7.15 -28.64 10.44
CA GLY A 204 -7.49 -30.07 10.53
C GLY A 204 -6.64 -30.89 11.51
N SER A 205 -5.49 -30.36 11.97
CA SER A 205 -4.52 -31.05 12.81
C SER A 205 -4.30 -30.40 14.18
N SER A 206 -5.08 -29.37 14.53
CA SER A 206 -5.14 -28.89 15.91
C SER A 206 -5.85 -29.94 16.77
N PRO A 207 -5.18 -30.62 17.74
CA PRO A 207 -5.91 -30.96 18.95
C PRO A 207 -6.49 -29.63 19.45
N GLN A 208 -7.74 -29.63 19.93
CA GLN A 208 -8.37 -28.45 20.53
C GLN A 208 -7.48 -27.89 21.65
N VAL A 209 -6.52 -27.04 21.29
CA VAL A 209 -5.93 -26.08 22.21
C VAL A 209 -6.82 -24.87 22.03
N VAL A 210 -7.88 -24.85 22.83
CA VAL A 210 -8.72 -23.68 23.04
C VAL A 210 -7.81 -22.59 23.57
N LEU A 211 -7.33 -21.72 22.68
CA LEU A 211 -6.74 -20.44 23.07
C LEU A 211 -7.91 -19.46 23.15
N ASP A 212 -8.61 -19.49 24.29
CA ASP A 212 -9.56 -18.45 24.67
C ASP A 212 -8.79 -17.19 25.05
N HIS A 213 -8.75 -16.21 24.15
CA HIS A 213 -8.53 -14.79 24.45
C HIS A 213 -9.50 -13.93 23.64
#